data_AF-A0A355QEI8-F1
#
_entry.id   AF-A0A355QEI8-F1
#
_cell.length_a   1.000
_cell.length_b   1.000
_cell.length_c   1.000
_cell.angle_alpha   90.00
_cell.angle_beta   90.00
_cell.angle_gamma   90.00
#
_symmetry.space_group_name_H-M   'P 1'
#
loop_
_entity.id
_entity.type
_entity.pdbx_description
1 polymer ?
#
loop_
_entity_poly.entity_id
_entity_poly.type
_entity_poly.pdbx_seq_one_letter_code
_entity_poly.pdbx_strand_id
1 'polypeptide(L)' 'MSETNRSTGTQLVKRGLAEMLKGGVIMDVVDAGQARIAEDAGATAVMALERVPSDIRRDGGVARMSDP' A
#
# COMPACT_ATOMS: atom_id res chain seq x y z
N MET A 1 -9.90 -24.45 33.67
CA MET A 1 -9.86 -24.07 32.24
C MET A 1 -8.97 -22.85 32.13
N SER A 2 -7.80 -22.94 31.52
CA SER A 2 -6.94 -21.76 31.32
C SER A 2 -7.42 -21.02 30.07
N GLU A 3 -7.82 -19.76 30.21
CA GLU A 3 -8.20 -18.90 29.08
C GLU A 3 -6.97 -18.69 28.19
N THR A 4 -7.02 -19.25 26.97
CA THR A 4 -5.99 -18.98 25.96
C THR A 4 -6.24 -17.57 25.42
N ASN A 5 -5.47 -16.59 25.87
CA ASN A 5 -5.52 -15.22 25.36
C ASN A 5 -5.07 -15.21 23.88
N ARG A 6 -6.01 -15.34 22.95
CA ARG A 6 -5.74 -15.33 21.50
C ARG A 6 -5.50 -13.90 21.03
N SER A 7 -4.24 -13.57 20.79
CA SER A 7 -3.86 -12.31 20.15
C SER A 7 -4.05 -12.38 18.63
N THR A 8 -4.86 -11.49 18.05
CA THR A 8 -5.07 -11.36 16.61
C THR A 8 -4.10 -10.34 16.00
N GLY A 9 -3.63 -10.57 14.77
CA GLY A 9 -2.76 -9.61 14.06
C GLY A 9 -1.41 -9.40 14.76
N THR A 10 -0.81 -10.49 15.25
CA THR A 10 0.48 -10.47 15.95
C THR A 10 1.60 -9.92 15.06
N GLN A 11 2.70 -9.49 15.68
CA GLN A 11 3.89 -9.01 14.97
C GLN A 11 4.41 -10.04 13.95
N LEU A 12 4.34 -11.33 14.27
CA LEU A 12 4.73 -12.40 13.37
C LEU A 12 3.90 -12.38 12.07
N VAL A 13 2.57 -12.26 12.18
CA VAL A 13 1.67 -12.21 11.02
C VAL A 13 1.91 -10.95 10.19
N LYS A 14 2.06 -9.79 10.83
CA LYS A 14 2.31 -8.51 10.14
C LYS A 14 3.62 -8.51 9.38
N ARG A 15 4.68 -9.06 9.96
CA ARG A 15 5.97 -9.23 9.29
C ARG A 15 5.86 -10.23 8.14
N GLY A 16 5.22 -11.38 8.37
CA GLY A 16 5.00 -12.39 7.33
C GLY A 16 4.28 -11.83 6.10
N LEU A 17 3.30 -10.95 6.28
CA LEU A 17 2.65 -10.26 5.16
C LEU A 17 3.64 -9.39 4.37
N ALA A 18 4.49 -8.62 5.05
CA ALA A 18 5.50 -7.79 4.38
C ALA A 18 6.56 -8.63 3.64
N GLU A 19 6.89 -9.82 4.16
CA GLU A 19 7.79 -10.76 3.51
C GLU A 19 7.25 -11.25 2.15
N MET A 20 5.92 -11.37 1.99
CA MET A 20 5.30 -11.76 0.72
C MET A 20 5.49 -10.73 -0.40
N LEU A 21 5.82 -9.47 -0.06
CA LEU A 21 6.04 -8.40 -1.04
C LEU A 21 7.50 -8.31 -1.51
N LYS A 22 8.40 -9.14 -0.97
CA LYS A 22 9.83 -9.11 -1.31
C LYS A 22 10.08 -9.47 -2.77
N GLY A 23 10.99 -8.74 -3.40
CA GLY A 23 11.35 -8.92 -4.81
C GLY A 23 10.33 -8.34 -5.80
N GLY A 24 9.21 -7.80 -5.30
CA GLY A 24 8.20 -7.11 -6.09
C GLY A 24 8.44 -5.62 -6.27
N VAL A 25 7.64 -5.02 -7.14
CA VAL A 25 7.52 -3.56 -7.28
C VAL A 25 6.18 -3.12 -6.72
N ILE A 26 6.16 -2.02 -5.96
CA ILE A 26 4.95 -1.34 -5.50
C ILE A 26 4.85 -0.02 -6.26
N MET A 27 3.73 0.22 -6.94
CA MET A 27 3.55 1.40 -7.79
C MET A 27 2.57 2.41 -7.18
N ASP A 28 2.93 3.69 -7.21
CA ASP A 28 2.04 4.81 -6.89
C ASP A 28 0.98 4.98 -7.98
N VAL A 29 -0.29 5.04 -7.60
CA VAL A 29 -1.44 5.20 -8.52
C VAL A 29 -2.45 6.20 -7.96
N VAL A 30 -3.11 6.95 -8.84
CA VAL A 30 -4.13 7.95 -8.44
C VAL A 30 -5.55 7.63 -8.94
N ASP A 31 -5.70 6.61 -9.78
CA ASP A 31 -6.99 6.17 -10.31
C ASP A 31 -7.02 4.67 -10.62
N ALA A 32 -8.22 4.13 -10.90
CA ALA A 32 -8.43 2.72 -11.18
C ALA A 32 -7.79 2.23 -12.50
N GLY A 33 -7.61 3.13 -13.48
CA GLY A 33 -6.95 2.81 -14.74
C GLY A 33 -5.45 2.57 -14.53
N GLN A 34 -4.80 3.43 -13.76
CA GLN A 34 -3.40 3.26 -13.37
C GLN A 34 -3.20 1.98 -12.53
N ALA A 35 -4.15 1.68 -11.63
CA ALA A 35 -4.11 0.43 -10.85
C ALA A 35 -4.13 -0.81 -11.75
N ARG A 36 -4.98 -0.81 -12.79
CA ARG A 36 -5.03 -1.90 -13.79
C ARG A 36 -3.71 -2.03 -14.54
N ILE A 37 -3.15 -0.91 -15.01
CA ILE A 37 -1.87 -0.89 -15.74
C ILE A 37 -0.73 -1.40 -14.85
N ALA A 38 -0.71 -1.03 -13.57
CA ALA A 38 0.31 -1.50 -12.62
C ALA A 38 0.21 -3.02 -12.38
N GLU A 39 -1.01 -3.54 -12.22
CA GLU A 39 -1.26 -4.99 -12.10
C GLU A 39 -0.79 -5.73 -13.36
N ASP A 40 -1.17 -5.26 -14.55
CA ASP A 40 -0.78 -5.86 -15.84
C ASP A 40 0.75 -5.80 -16.08
N ALA A 41 1.43 -4.77 -15.55
CA ALA A 41 2.88 -4.63 -15.58
C ALA A 41 3.62 -5.54 -14.58
N GLY A 42 2.89 -6.28 -13.72
CA GLY A 42 3.46 -7.19 -12.74
C GLY A 42 3.82 -6.54 -11.39
N ALA A 43 3.22 -5.40 -11.05
CA ALA A 43 3.36 -4.85 -9.71
C ALA A 43 2.77 -5.82 -8.66
N THR A 44 3.49 -6.04 -7.56
CA THR A 44 3.05 -6.93 -6.47
C THR A 44 2.02 -6.25 -5.56
N ALA A 45 2.03 -4.91 -5.52
CA ALA A 45 1.03 -4.10 -4.85
C ALA A 45 0.96 -2.70 -5.48
N VAL A 46 -0.07 -1.93 -5.12
CA VAL A 46 -0.22 -0.51 -5.48
C VAL A 46 -0.35 0.36 -4.25
N MET A 47 0.09 1.62 -4.35
CA MET A 47 -0.08 2.66 -3.34
C MET A 47 -1.04 3.72 -3.88
N ALA A 48 -2.25 3.78 -3.31
CA ALA A 48 -3.29 4.71 -3.74
C ALA A 48 -3.08 6.10 -3.12
N LEU A 49 -2.95 7.12 -3.96
CA LEU A 49 -2.61 8.50 -3.58
C LEU A 49 -3.59 9.50 -4.19
N GLU A 50 -3.77 10.67 -3.56
CA GLU A 50 -4.52 11.79 -4.15
C GLU A 50 -3.79 12.38 -5.36
N ARG A 51 -2.46 12.35 -5.34
CA ARG A 51 -1.53 12.87 -6.36
C ARG A 51 -0.21 12.11 -6.27
N VAL A 52 0.48 11.96 -7.39
CA VAL A 52 1.82 11.37 -7.40
C VAL A 52 2.85 12.31 -6.75
N PRO A 53 3.97 11.78 -6.20
CA PRO A 53 4.94 12.61 -5.47
C PRO A 53 5.58 13.73 -6.29
N SER A 54 5.64 13.62 -7.62
CA SER A 54 6.10 14.71 -8.50
C SER A 54 5.15 15.89 -8.51
N ASP A 55 3.84 15.62 -8.56
CA ASP A 55 2.81 16.66 -8.57
C ASP A 55 2.71 17.33 -7.19
N ILE A 56 2.79 16.57 -6.10
CA ILE A 56 2.82 17.12 -4.74
C ILE A 56 3.97 18.13 -4.58
N ARG A 57 5.16 17.82 -5.11
CA ARG A 57 6.32 18.72 -5.05
C ARG A 57 6.16 19.95 -5.92
N ARG A 58 5.55 19.81 -7.11
CA ARG A 58 5.30 20.92 -8.04
C ARG A 58 4.27 21.90 -7.48
N ASP A 59 3.16 21.37 -6.98
CA ASP A 59 2.00 22.16 -6.58
C ASP A 59 2.17 22.76 -5.17
N GLY A 60 3.00 22.13 -4.33
CA GLY A 60 3.23 22.53 -2.95
C GLY A 60 1.99 22.37 -2.06
N GLY A 61 1.97 23.06 -0.92
CA GLY A 61 0.84 23.03 0.01
C GLY A 61 0.79 21.78 0.91
N VAL A 62 -0.40 21.48 1.43
CA VAL A 62 -0.62 20.41 2.41
C VAL A 62 -1.16 19.16 1.70
N ALA A 63 -0.37 18.09 1.68
CA ALA A 63 -0.81 16.77 1.22
C ALA A 63 -1.52 16.00 2.35
N ARG A 64 -2.62 15.32 2.03
CA ARG A 64 -3.41 14.52 2.99
C ARG A 64 -3.61 13.09 2.49
N MET A 65 -4.33 12.30 3.27
CA MET A 65 -4.77 10.96 2.85
C MET A 65 -5.74 11.10 1.68
N SER A 66 -5.65 10.18 0.70
CA SER A 66 -6.61 10.05 -0.40
C SER A 66 -8.03 9.82 0.10
N ASP A 67 -9.01 10.19 -0.71
CA ASP A 67 -10.41 9.88 -0.42
C ASP A 67 -10.64 8.34 -0.36
N PRO A 68 -11.57 7.86 0.50
CA PRO A 68 -11.81 6.42 0.72
C PRO A 68 -12.35 5.65 -0.49
#